data_AF-A0AA36DYI2-F1
#
_entry.id   AF-A0AA36DYI2-F1
#
_cell.length_a   1.000
_cell.length_b   1.000
_cell.length_c   1.000
_cell.angle_alpha   90.00
_cell.angle_beta   90.00
_cell.angle_gamma   90.00
#
_symmetry.space_group_name_H-M   'P 1'
#
loop_
_entity.id
_entity.type
_entity.pdbx_description
1 polymer ?
#
loop_
_entity_poly.entity_id
_entity_poly.type
_entity_poly.pdbx_seq_one_letter_code
_entity_poly.pdbx_strand_id
1 'polypeptide(L)'
;MAVAGALSCGIAGVISEKRAIRRHFDTQLQIQNLGVIRTGIKSRRLRFDNVIRNCGLISDQEALDYDHNASNLDERLDETRERLVNGSIDEPIESVGTSPPNVQTELVLLALPAIAGQAIEPLAQLMETAYIGRLGALELASAGVSISIFNIVSKVFNIPLLSVATSFVAEDIAKYSHSESDSDKRRQLPSVSTALVLSVGIGIIEAAALYFGAGTFLNLMGISSASPMRIPAQRFLKLRALGAPAVVLSLAIQGVFRGFKDTKTPVFCLGIGNLAAVFFFPILMYVFGLGVTGAAISTITSQYIVTIAMIWYLNKKTVLKLPKMEDLHFEGYLKSGGFLLGRTLAAVATVTLSTSMAARQGPIAMAAHQICLQVWLSSSLLADAQASAGQALIATSFSKRNYSRVKEITFYALKTGLITGVSLAIILGLSFGTLAKLFTNDAEVLSIVRSGVLFVSASQPITALAYIYDGLHYGVSDFSYAACSMMLVGAMSSVFLLYAPSVFGLAGVWAGLTLFMGMRAVAGYIRLADKNGPWWFLQAIPATEIAVPQQT
;
A
#
# COMPACT_ATOMS: atom_id res chain seq x y z
N MET A 1 11.62 33.07 -4.03
CA MET A 1 10.71 33.56 -5.10
C MET A 1 10.74 32.67 -6.36
N ALA A 2 11.02 31.36 -6.23
CA ALA A 2 11.09 30.40 -7.34
C ALA A 2 10.10 29.22 -7.18
N VAL A 3 9.04 29.42 -6.38
CA VAL A 3 8.01 28.40 -6.07
C VAL A 3 6.66 28.71 -6.75
N ALA A 4 6.50 29.91 -7.33
CA ALA A 4 5.25 30.33 -7.97
C ALA A 4 5.13 29.94 -9.47
N GLY A 5 6.24 29.63 -10.15
CA GLY A 5 6.24 29.35 -11.60
C GLY A 5 5.80 27.93 -11.99
N ALA A 6 6.01 26.94 -11.13
CA ALA A 6 5.73 25.53 -11.45
C ALA A 6 4.25 25.14 -11.26
N LEU A 7 3.47 25.91 -10.50
CA LEU A 7 2.03 25.68 -10.29
C LEU A 7 1.16 26.17 -11.46
N SER A 8 1.63 27.15 -12.24
CA SER A 8 0.81 27.75 -13.31
C SER A 8 0.75 26.88 -14.59
N CYS A 9 1.80 26.11 -14.88
CA CYS A 9 1.88 25.33 -16.12
C CYS A 9 1.06 24.02 -16.08
N GLY A 10 0.90 23.41 -14.90
CA GLY A 10 0.09 22.20 -14.72
C GLY A 10 -1.43 22.45 -14.69
N ILE A 11 -1.86 23.63 -14.26
CA ILE A 11 -3.28 23.99 -14.16
C ILE A 11 -3.86 24.32 -15.56
N ALA A 12 -3.06 24.94 -16.44
CA ALA A 12 -3.50 25.27 -17.80
C ALA A 12 -3.74 24.03 -18.70
N GLY A 13 -2.92 22.98 -18.55
CA GLY A 13 -3.07 21.73 -19.31
C GLY A 13 -4.34 20.95 -18.94
N VAL A 14 -4.64 20.86 -17.63
CA VAL A 14 -5.83 20.15 -17.11
C VAL A 14 -7.13 20.88 -17.43
N ILE A 15 -7.10 22.22 -17.53
CA ILE A 15 -8.27 23.02 -17.96
C ILE A 15 -8.58 22.83 -19.45
N SER A 16 -7.56 22.60 -20.29
CA SER A 16 -7.73 22.39 -21.74
C SER A 16 -8.38 21.03 -22.04
N GLU A 17 -7.92 19.97 -21.37
CA GLU A 17 -8.45 18.60 -21.54
C GLU A 17 -9.89 18.48 -20.99
N LYS A 18 -10.20 19.14 -19.87
CA LYS A 18 -11.58 19.24 -19.33
C LYS A 18 -12.54 19.97 -20.26
N ARG A 19 -12.07 20.98 -21.03
CA ARG A 19 -12.90 21.72 -21.99
C ARG A 19 -13.20 20.89 -23.25
N ALA A 20 -12.27 20.03 -23.67
CA ALA A 20 -12.46 19.11 -24.79
C ALA A 20 -13.51 18.02 -24.47
N ILE A 21 -13.46 17.45 -23.27
CA ILE A 21 -14.43 16.42 -22.82
C ILE A 21 -15.84 17.02 -22.67
N ARG A 22 -15.96 18.24 -22.13
CA ARG A 22 -17.26 18.92 -21.98
C ARG A 22 -17.89 19.29 -23.33
N ARG A 23 -17.09 19.77 -24.30
CA ARG A 23 -17.59 20.04 -25.66
C ARG A 23 -18.06 18.76 -26.36
N HIS A 24 -17.37 17.63 -26.17
CA HIS A 24 -17.77 16.37 -26.79
C HIS A 24 -19.11 15.84 -26.25
N PHE A 25 -19.44 16.19 -25.00
CA PHE A 25 -20.71 15.84 -24.36
C PHE A 25 -21.87 16.72 -24.83
N ASP A 26 -21.64 18.03 -24.99
CA ASP A 26 -22.65 18.96 -25.52
C ASP A 26 -22.99 18.65 -26.99
N THR A 27 -22.01 18.24 -27.81
CA THR A 27 -22.27 17.84 -29.20
C THR A 27 -23.04 16.53 -29.31
N GLN A 28 -22.85 15.58 -28.39
CA GLN A 28 -23.59 14.31 -28.37
C GLN A 28 -25.04 14.50 -27.91
N LEU A 29 -25.30 15.43 -26.97
CA LEU A 29 -26.66 15.75 -26.54
C LEU A 29 -27.48 16.47 -27.62
N GLN A 30 -26.86 17.25 -28.51
CA GLN A 30 -27.55 17.84 -29.66
C GLN A 30 -27.87 16.82 -30.77
N ILE A 31 -27.10 15.75 -30.90
CA ILE A 31 -27.29 14.75 -31.97
C ILE A 31 -28.42 13.76 -31.63
N GLN A 32 -28.78 13.59 -30.35
CA GLN A 32 -29.90 12.74 -29.94
C GLN A 32 -31.30 13.35 -30.16
N ASN A 33 -31.40 14.64 -30.52
CA ASN A 33 -32.67 15.36 -30.67
C ASN A 33 -33.14 15.62 -32.12
N LEU A 34 -32.48 15.04 -33.13
CA LEU A 34 -32.91 15.17 -34.53
C LEU A 34 -33.10 13.79 -35.18
N GLY A 35 -34.33 13.30 -35.14
CA GLY A 35 -34.78 12.15 -35.90
C GLY A 35 -34.95 12.48 -37.38
N VAL A 36 -34.56 11.51 -38.21
CA VAL A 36 -35.04 11.19 -39.57
C VAL A 36 -34.84 12.28 -40.65
N ILE A 37 -33.96 12.01 -41.62
CA ILE A 37 -34.27 11.96 -43.07
C ILE A 37 -33.12 11.25 -43.82
N ARG A 38 -33.54 10.38 -44.74
CA ARG A 38 -32.81 9.55 -45.69
C ARG A 38 -32.04 10.39 -46.73
N THR A 39 -30.80 10.02 -47.08
CA THR A 39 -30.22 9.88 -48.45
C THR A 39 -28.69 9.98 -48.48
N GLY A 40 -28.06 9.18 -49.35
CA GLY A 40 -26.87 9.59 -50.11
C GLY A 40 -25.48 9.20 -49.59
N ILE A 41 -24.98 8.06 -50.07
CA ILE A 41 -23.57 7.65 -50.00
C ILE A 41 -22.67 8.69 -50.69
N LYS A 42 -21.67 9.22 -49.99
CA LYS A 42 -20.38 9.62 -50.58
C LYS A 42 -19.25 9.64 -49.54
N SER A 43 -18.25 8.82 -49.79
CA SER A 43 -17.02 8.68 -49.00
C SER A 43 -16.25 9.99 -48.86
N ARG A 44 -15.82 10.34 -47.64
CA ARG A 44 -14.64 11.18 -47.42
C ARG A 44 -13.78 10.64 -46.27
N ARG A 45 -12.66 10.08 -46.69
CA ARG A 45 -11.47 9.64 -45.95
C ARG A 45 -10.90 10.84 -45.16
N LEU A 46 -10.90 10.79 -43.83
CA LEU A 46 -10.28 11.79 -42.95
C LEU A 46 -9.04 11.20 -42.25
N ARG A 47 -7.92 11.53 -42.89
CA ARG A 47 -6.53 11.69 -42.44
C ARG A 47 -6.29 11.60 -40.92
N PHE A 48 -5.68 10.51 -40.46
CA PHE A 48 -5.00 10.36 -39.17
C PHE A 48 -3.49 10.28 -39.47
N ASP A 49 -2.78 11.39 -39.35
CA ASP A 49 -1.31 11.43 -39.40
C ASP A 49 -0.85 12.53 -38.45
N ASN A 50 -0.43 12.13 -37.23
CA ASN A 50 0.55 12.83 -36.39
C ASN A 50 0.61 12.24 -34.97
N VAL A 51 0.88 10.94 -34.80
CA VAL A 51 1.47 10.42 -33.54
C VAL A 51 2.32 9.16 -33.79
N ILE A 52 3.17 9.12 -34.81
CA ILE A 52 4.30 8.16 -34.84
C ILE A 52 5.48 8.85 -35.54
N ARG A 53 6.38 9.46 -34.76
CA ARG A 53 7.77 9.66 -35.16
C ARG A 53 8.65 9.92 -33.94
N ASN A 54 9.81 9.26 -33.93
CA ASN A 54 10.93 9.22 -32.96
C ASN A 54 10.90 7.97 -32.08
N CYS A 55 11.69 6.91 -32.31
CA CYS A 55 12.95 6.71 -33.04
C CYS A 55 12.92 5.29 -33.67
N GLY A 56 13.19 5.06 -34.97
CA GLY A 56 14.52 4.90 -35.59
C GLY A 56 15.10 3.53 -35.19
N LEU A 57 15.15 2.46 -36.01
CA LEU A 57 15.68 2.20 -37.35
C LEU A 57 15.08 0.85 -37.80
N ILE A 58 14.77 0.58 -39.08
CA ILE A 58 15.65 -0.11 -40.04
C ILE A 58 15.06 0.09 -41.45
N SER A 59 15.99 0.21 -42.40
CA SER A 59 15.91 0.50 -43.83
C SER A 59 14.95 -0.38 -44.64
N ASP A 60 14.33 0.26 -45.64
CA ASP A 60 13.75 -0.38 -46.83
C ASP A 60 14.80 -1.21 -47.55
N GLN A 61 14.59 -2.52 -47.65
CA GLN A 61 15.09 -3.36 -48.73
C GLN A 61 14.18 -4.60 -48.80
N GLU A 62 13.72 -4.93 -50.01
CA GLU A 62 12.98 -6.16 -50.37
C GLU A 62 11.46 -6.17 -50.13
N ALA A 63 10.78 -5.23 -50.79
CA ALA A 63 9.49 -5.53 -51.40
C ALA A 63 9.75 -6.15 -52.78
N LEU A 64 9.74 -7.48 -52.90
CA LEU A 64 9.46 -8.29 -54.10
C LEU A 64 9.65 -9.77 -53.75
N ASP A 65 8.53 -10.46 -53.53
CA ASP A 65 8.28 -11.90 -53.68
C ASP A 65 7.32 -12.40 -52.60
N TYR A 66 6.02 -12.15 -52.80
CA TYR A 66 4.98 -12.97 -52.17
C TYR A 66 3.70 -12.87 -53.00
N ASP A 67 3.77 -13.39 -54.23
CA ASP A 67 2.60 -13.62 -55.08
C ASP A 67 2.44 -15.15 -55.26
N HIS A 68 1.91 -15.81 -54.22
CA HIS A 68 1.27 -17.12 -54.34
C HIS A 68 0.56 -17.49 -53.02
N ASN A 69 -0.76 -17.28 -52.97
CA ASN A 69 -1.78 -18.15 -52.32
C ASN A 69 -3.10 -17.39 -52.07
N ALA A 70 -3.68 -16.83 -53.14
CA ALA A 70 -5.03 -16.25 -53.10
C ALA A 70 -6.17 -17.29 -53.18
N SER A 71 -5.87 -18.59 -53.20
CA SER A 71 -6.88 -19.66 -53.29
C SER A 71 -7.35 -20.24 -51.95
N ASN A 72 -6.74 -19.86 -50.83
CA ASN A 72 -7.00 -20.45 -49.50
C ASN A 72 -7.83 -19.55 -48.56
N LEU A 73 -8.21 -18.34 -49.01
CA LEU A 73 -8.93 -17.37 -48.20
C LEU A 73 -10.45 -17.44 -48.41
N ASP A 74 -10.91 -17.72 -49.63
CA ASP A 74 -12.33 -17.87 -49.95
C ASP A 74 -12.90 -19.20 -49.43
N GLU A 75 -12.12 -20.28 -49.45
CA GLU A 75 -12.54 -21.60 -48.93
C GLU A 75 -12.75 -21.57 -47.40
N ARG A 76 -11.94 -20.78 -46.67
CA ARG A 76 -12.09 -20.58 -45.22
C ARG A 76 -13.26 -19.66 -44.86
N LEU A 77 -13.64 -18.74 -45.75
CA LEU A 77 -14.79 -17.85 -45.53
C LEU A 77 -16.12 -18.57 -45.74
N ASP A 78 -16.21 -19.50 -46.69
CA ASP A 78 -17.40 -20.32 -46.89
C ASP A 78 -17.56 -21.44 -45.83
N GLU A 79 -16.47 -22.08 -45.37
CA GLU A 79 -16.52 -23.02 -44.23
C GLU A 79 -17.02 -22.35 -42.93
N THR A 80 -16.63 -21.08 -42.71
CA THR A 80 -17.05 -20.32 -41.53
C THR A 80 -18.53 -19.90 -41.65
N ARG A 81 -19.02 -19.71 -42.87
CA ARG A 81 -20.40 -19.30 -43.15
C ARG A 81 -21.38 -20.47 -43.05
N GLU A 82 -21.00 -21.68 -43.48
CA GLU A 82 -21.84 -22.88 -43.30
C GLU A 82 -21.92 -23.33 -41.84
N ARG A 83 -20.85 -23.19 -41.05
CA ARG A 83 -20.84 -23.52 -39.62
C ARG A 83 -21.73 -22.59 -38.77
N LEU A 84 -21.98 -21.37 -39.23
CA LEU A 84 -22.88 -20.41 -38.56
C LEU A 84 -24.36 -20.62 -38.89
N VAL A 85 -24.70 -21.39 -39.93
CA VAL A 85 -26.08 -21.56 -40.40
C VAL A 85 -26.73 -22.88 -39.92
N ASN A 86 -25.94 -23.93 -39.62
CA ASN A 86 -26.48 -25.28 -39.39
C ASN A 86 -26.15 -25.96 -38.03
N GLY A 87 -25.68 -25.24 -37.02
CA GLY A 87 -25.25 -25.86 -35.75
C GLY A 87 -26.01 -25.35 -34.52
N SER A 88 -27.03 -26.10 -34.09
CA SER A 88 -27.58 -26.05 -32.73
C SER A 88 -26.49 -26.43 -31.72
N ILE A 89 -25.95 -25.44 -31.02
CA ILE A 89 -25.17 -25.66 -29.80
C ILE A 89 -26.08 -25.31 -28.62
N ASP A 90 -26.86 -26.29 -28.18
CA ASP A 90 -27.29 -26.40 -26.79
C ASP A 90 -26.04 -26.73 -25.95
N GLU A 91 -25.17 -25.74 -25.76
CA GLU A 91 -24.40 -25.69 -24.53
C GLU A 91 -25.29 -24.98 -23.52
N PRO A 92 -25.43 -25.50 -22.28
CA PRO A 92 -26.14 -24.78 -21.27
C PRO A 92 -25.36 -23.50 -21.03
N ILE A 93 -25.87 -22.38 -21.56
CA ILE A 93 -25.66 -21.08 -20.96
C ILE A 93 -26.25 -21.27 -19.57
N GLU A 94 -25.38 -21.61 -18.62
CA GLU A 94 -25.57 -21.25 -17.22
C GLU A 94 -25.65 -19.73 -17.23
N SER A 95 -26.84 -19.24 -17.57
CA SER A 95 -27.35 -17.99 -17.10
C SER A 95 -27.43 -18.16 -15.60
N VAL A 96 -26.28 -17.98 -14.95
CA VAL A 96 -26.24 -17.58 -13.56
C VAL A 96 -26.85 -16.17 -13.57
N GLY A 97 -28.18 -16.14 -13.65
CA GLY A 97 -29.02 -15.07 -13.20
C GLY A 97 -28.90 -14.97 -11.70
N THR A 98 -27.70 -14.69 -11.21
CA THR A 98 -27.55 -14.04 -9.92
C THR A 98 -27.43 -12.57 -10.25
N SER A 99 -28.37 -11.77 -9.75
CA SER A 99 -28.12 -10.36 -9.50
C SER A 99 -26.68 -10.19 -9.00
N PRO A 100 -25.95 -9.15 -9.44
CA PRO A 100 -24.59 -8.93 -8.95
C PRO A 100 -24.56 -9.14 -7.43
N PRO A 101 -23.62 -9.94 -6.90
CA PRO A 101 -23.66 -10.31 -5.50
C PRO A 101 -23.80 -9.06 -4.65
N ASN A 102 -24.62 -9.13 -3.60
CA ASN A 102 -24.84 -7.99 -2.72
C ASN A 102 -23.48 -7.43 -2.29
N VAL A 103 -23.29 -6.10 -2.40
CA VAL A 103 -22.03 -5.41 -2.07
C VAL A 103 -21.52 -5.82 -0.69
N GLN A 104 -22.45 -6.11 0.23
CA GLN A 104 -22.16 -6.62 1.57
C GLN A 104 -21.39 -7.94 1.56
N THR A 105 -21.89 -8.93 0.80
CA THR A 105 -21.29 -10.26 0.71
C THR A 105 -19.93 -10.20 0.03
N GLU A 106 -19.78 -9.40 -1.02
CA GLU A 106 -18.48 -9.23 -1.69
C GLU A 106 -17.45 -8.57 -0.77
N LEU A 107 -17.84 -7.52 -0.05
CA LEU A 107 -16.93 -6.83 0.85
C LEU A 107 -16.45 -7.76 1.96
N VAL A 108 -17.35 -8.55 2.57
CA VAL A 108 -16.99 -9.52 3.62
C VAL A 108 -16.10 -10.63 3.06
N LEU A 109 -16.45 -11.18 1.90
CA LEU A 109 -15.71 -12.28 1.26
C LEU A 109 -14.29 -11.87 0.85
N LEU A 110 -14.06 -10.59 0.51
CA LEU A 110 -12.74 -10.05 0.20
C LEU A 110 -11.98 -9.59 1.46
N ALA A 111 -12.67 -8.99 2.43
CA ALA A 111 -12.03 -8.49 3.64
C ALA A 111 -11.54 -9.61 4.55
N LEU A 112 -12.29 -10.71 4.72
CA LEU A 112 -11.95 -11.76 5.68
C LEU A 112 -10.60 -12.45 5.36
N PRO A 113 -10.32 -12.89 4.11
CA PRO A 113 -9.01 -13.42 3.76
C PRO A 113 -7.89 -12.38 3.85
N ALA A 114 -8.19 -11.12 3.51
CA ALA A 114 -7.23 -10.03 3.64
C ALA A 114 -6.86 -9.75 5.09
N ILE A 115 -7.82 -9.81 6.02
CA ILE A 115 -7.57 -9.70 7.47
C ILE A 115 -6.70 -10.86 7.93
N ALA A 116 -7.06 -12.10 7.59
CA ALA A 116 -6.32 -13.29 8.00
C ALA A 116 -4.87 -13.27 7.50
N GLY A 117 -4.65 -12.89 6.23
CA GLY A 117 -3.32 -12.80 5.63
C GLY A 117 -2.46 -11.69 6.23
N GLN A 118 -3.06 -10.56 6.60
CA GLN A 118 -2.34 -9.40 7.13
C GLN A 118 -2.13 -9.50 8.65
N ALA A 119 -3.01 -10.17 9.39
CA ALA A 119 -2.97 -10.25 10.86
C ALA A 119 -1.71 -10.91 11.42
N ILE A 120 -1.06 -11.79 10.65
CA ILE A 120 0.07 -12.59 11.15
C ILE A 120 1.22 -11.71 11.63
N GLU A 121 1.56 -10.67 10.87
CA GLU A 121 2.69 -9.80 11.19
C GLU A 121 2.44 -8.92 12.43
N PRO A 122 1.31 -8.18 12.56
CA PRO A 122 1.02 -7.42 13.78
C PRO A 122 0.86 -8.30 15.02
N LEU A 123 0.35 -9.53 14.88
CA LEU A 123 0.30 -10.49 15.99
C LEU A 123 1.71 -10.87 16.47
N ALA A 124 2.64 -11.13 15.55
CA ALA A 124 4.03 -11.41 15.91
C ALA A 124 4.69 -10.22 16.62
N GLN A 125 4.42 -8.98 16.16
CA GLN A 125 4.92 -7.77 16.80
C GLN A 125 4.29 -7.51 18.19
N LEU A 126 3.01 -7.84 18.38
CA LEU A 126 2.36 -7.82 19.70
C LEU A 126 3.03 -8.81 20.65
N MET A 127 3.34 -10.02 20.18
CA MET A 127 4.06 -11.02 20.96
C MET A 127 5.48 -10.58 21.30
N GLU A 128 6.23 -10.01 20.35
CA GLU A 128 7.55 -9.43 20.60
C GLU A 128 7.48 -8.35 21.70
N THR A 129 6.53 -7.43 21.57
CA THR A 129 6.29 -6.36 22.56
C THR A 129 5.93 -6.94 23.93
N ALA A 130 5.11 -8.00 23.98
CA ALA A 130 4.69 -8.63 25.23
C ALA A 130 5.85 -9.37 25.93
N TYR A 131 6.66 -10.10 25.18
CA TYR A 131 7.83 -10.77 25.75
C TYR A 131 8.89 -9.78 26.23
N ILE A 132 9.17 -8.72 25.46
CA ILE A 132 10.13 -7.69 25.88
C ILE A 132 9.58 -6.90 27.07
N GLY A 133 8.29 -6.56 27.08
CA GLY A 133 7.65 -5.84 28.19
C GLY A 133 7.62 -6.59 29.51
N ARG A 134 7.66 -7.93 29.46
CA ARG A 134 7.79 -8.78 30.64
C ARG A 134 9.22 -8.88 31.18
N LEU A 135 10.24 -8.56 30.38
CA LEU A 135 11.61 -8.43 30.88
C LEU A 135 11.78 -7.17 31.73
N GLY A 136 11.23 -6.05 31.26
CA GLY A 136 11.25 -4.80 32.00
C GLY A 136 10.87 -3.58 31.15
N ALA A 137 10.57 -2.48 31.84
CA ALA A 137 10.18 -1.23 31.20
C ALA A 137 11.34 -0.61 30.40
N LEU A 138 12.56 -0.68 30.92
CA LEU A 138 13.74 -0.13 30.27
C LEU A 138 14.03 -0.84 28.93
N GLU A 139 13.94 -2.16 28.96
CA GLU A 139 14.13 -3.07 27.84
C GLU A 139 13.12 -2.79 26.72
N LEU A 140 11.84 -2.66 27.09
CA LEU A 140 10.77 -2.37 26.14
C LEU A 140 10.91 -0.98 25.52
N ALA A 141 11.23 0.02 26.34
CA ALA A 141 11.45 1.38 25.87
C ALA A 141 12.63 1.45 24.89
N SER A 142 13.74 0.80 25.23
CA SER A 142 14.92 0.72 24.38
C SER A 142 14.66 -0.01 23.07
N ALA A 143 13.97 -1.16 23.11
CA ALA A 143 13.60 -1.89 21.92
C ALA A 143 12.64 -1.08 21.03
N GLY A 144 11.62 -0.43 21.61
CA GLY A 144 10.65 0.38 20.89
C GLY A 144 11.29 1.51 20.09
N VAL A 145 12.23 2.25 20.70
CA VAL A 145 12.94 3.32 19.97
C VAL A 145 13.81 2.75 18.85
N SER A 146 14.51 1.65 19.10
CA SER A 146 15.35 1.02 18.08
C SER A 146 14.54 0.45 16.92
N ILE A 147 13.36 -0.14 17.19
CA ILE A 147 12.43 -0.61 16.16
C ILE A 147 11.93 0.57 15.33
N SER A 148 11.56 1.69 15.95
CA SER A 148 11.13 2.89 15.24
C SER A 148 12.24 3.48 14.34
N ILE A 149 13.49 3.50 14.81
CA ILE A 149 14.65 3.91 13.99
C ILE A 149 14.85 2.94 12.82
N PHE A 150 14.85 1.63 13.08
CA PHE A 150 14.98 0.62 12.05
C PHE A 150 13.89 0.82 10.99
N ASN A 151 12.63 0.96 11.41
CA ASN A 151 11.48 1.11 10.51
C ASN A 151 11.59 2.36 9.62
N ILE A 152 11.93 3.54 10.16
CA ILE A 152 12.05 4.74 9.32
C ILE A 152 13.20 4.62 8.32
N VAL A 153 14.37 4.14 8.76
CA VAL A 153 15.54 3.97 7.89
C VAL A 153 15.24 2.94 6.81
N SER A 154 14.73 1.77 7.19
CA SER A 154 14.32 0.73 6.25
C SER A 154 13.28 1.23 5.25
N LYS A 155 12.28 2.02 5.67
CA LYS A 155 11.28 2.55 4.73
C LYS A 155 11.88 3.57 3.75
N VAL A 156 12.84 4.38 4.18
CA VAL A 156 13.56 5.32 3.29
C VAL A 156 14.33 4.57 2.19
N PHE A 157 15.05 3.50 2.53
CA PHE A 157 15.85 2.75 1.56
C PHE A 157 15.01 1.78 0.71
N ASN A 158 14.01 1.13 1.30
CA ASN A 158 13.34 0.00 0.66
C ASN A 158 12.18 0.37 -0.26
N ILE A 159 11.48 1.48 -0.02
CA ILE A 159 10.32 1.82 -0.87
C ILE A 159 10.74 2.17 -2.31
N PRO A 160 11.80 2.98 -2.56
CA PRO A 160 12.27 3.21 -3.93
C PRO A 160 12.69 1.91 -4.60
N LEU A 161 13.40 1.04 -3.87
CA LEU A 161 13.87 -0.24 -4.37
C LEU A 161 12.71 -1.19 -4.74
N LEU A 162 11.69 -1.29 -3.90
CA LEU A 162 10.51 -2.12 -4.18
C LEU A 162 9.79 -1.67 -5.45
N SER A 163 9.66 -0.35 -5.65
CA SER A 163 9.06 0.21 -6.87
C SER A 163 9.90 -0.12 -8.10
N VAL A 164 11.22 0.04 -8.02
CA VAL A 164 12.15 -0.25 -9.10
C VAL A 164 12.17 -1.75 -9.44
N ALA A 165 12.24 -2.62 -8.43
CA ALA A 165 12.24 -4.08 -8.61
C ALA A 165 10.93 -4.59 -9.23
N THR A 166 9.78 -4.06 -8.78
CA THR A 166 8.47 -4.45 -9.34
C THR A 166 8.35 -4.02 -10.81
N SER A 167 8.79 -2.80 -11.15
CA SER A 167 8.74 -2.29 -12.52
C SER A 167 9.67 -3.05 -13.47
N PHE A 168 10.93 -3.31 -13.06
CA PHE A 168 11.87 -4.05 -13.90
C PHE A 168 11.37 -5.45 -14.24
N VAL A 169 10.80 -6.15 -13.25
CA VAL A 169 10.25 -7.49 -13.47
C VAL A 169 9.00 -7.45 -14.34
N ALA A 170 8.10 -6.48 -14.12
CA ALA A 170 6.91 -6.33 -14.95
C ALA A 170 7.26 -6.00 -16.41
N GLU A 171 8.27 -5.17 -16.64
CA GLU A 171 8.76 -4.80 -17.97
C GLU A 171 9.44 -5.97 -18.67
N ASP A 172 10.29 -6.74 -17.97
CA ASP A 172 10.88 -7.96 -18.49
C ASP A 172 9.80 -8.99 -18.86
N ILE A 173 8.82 -9.23 -17.98
CA ILE A 173 7.73 -10.16 -18.26
C ILE A 173 6.95 -9.72 -19.50
N ALA A 174 6.68 -8.42 -19.66
CA ALA A 174 6.00 -7.89 -20.84
C ALA A 174 6.82 -8.10 -22.12
N LYS A 175 8.12 -7.78 -22.09
CA LYS A 175 9.05 -7.95 -23.22
C LYS A 175 9.19 -9.41 -23.65
N TYR A 176 9.30 -10.34 -22.70
CA TYR A 176 9.45 -11.77 -22.97
C TYR A 176 8.10 -12.51 -23.10
N SER A 177 6.95 -11.84 -22.97
CA SER A 177 5.63 -12.44 -23.23
C SER A 177 5.29 -12.55 -24.71
N HIS A 178 5.99 -11.81 -25.56
CA HIS A 178 5.81 -11.82 -27.02
C HIS A 178 6.72 -12.83 -27.74
N SER A 179 7.68 -13.47 -27.06
CA SER A 179 8.49 -14.57 -27.62
C SER A 179 8.01 -15.93 -27.12
N GLU A 180 6.99 -16.45 -27.81
CA GLU A 180 6.57 -17.85 -28.03
C GLU A 180 6.67 -18.93 -26.91
N SER A 181 5.49 -19.51 -26.63
CA SER A 181 5.17 -20.95 -26.65
C SER A 181 6.04 -21.97 -25.90
N ASP A 182 6.38 -21.75 -24.62
CA ASP A 182 6.74 -22.88 -23.75
C ASP A 182 6.41 -22.58 -22.28
N SER A 183 5.29 -23.11 -21.80
CA SER A 183 4.76 -22.80 -20.46
C SER A 183 5.51 -23.51 -19.32
N ASP A 184 6.42 -24.44 -19.63
CA ASP A 184 7.09 -25.31 -18.65
C ASP A 184 8.61 -25.11 -18.50
N LYS A 185 9.24 -24.20 -19.27
CA LYS A 185 10.66 -23.90 -19.10
C LYS A 185 10.88 -22.76 -18.11
N ARG A 186 11.79 -22.97 -17.14
CA ARG A 186 12.24 -21.94 -16.19
C ARG A 186 12.64 -20.68 -16.97
N ARG A 187 11.92 -19.57 -16.75
CA ARG A 187 12.18 -18.32 -17.48
C ARG A 187 13.50 -17.73 -17.02
N GLN A 188 14.34 -17.35 -17.98
CA GLN A 188 15.56 -16.59 -17.71
C GLN A 188 15.16 -15.12 -17.69
N LEU A 189 15.18 -14.51 -16.51
CA LEU A 189 14.84 -13.10 -16.32
C LEU A 189 16.05 -12.39 -15.70
N PRO A 190 16.96 -11.85 -16.52
CA PRO A 190 18.15 -11.15 -16.05
C PRO A 190 17.83 -10.04 -15.04
N SER A 191 16.71 -9.32 -15.22
CA SER A 191 16.28 -8.25 -14.31
C SER A 191 15.96 -8.73 -12.91
N VAL A 192 15.54 -9.99 -12.73
CA VAL A 192 15.35 -10.58 -11.40
C VAL A 192 16.69 -10.68 -10.67
N SER A 193 17.74 -11.14 -11.36
CA SER A 193 19.05 -11.28 -10.75
C SER A 193 19.70 -9.93 -10.42
N THR A 194 19.57 -8.95 -11.32
CA THR A 194 20.01 -7.57 -11.08
C THR A 194 19.29 -6.97 -9.86
N ALA A 195 17.97 -7.15 -9.76
CA ALA A 195 17.20 -6.68 -8.61
C ALA A 195 17.65 -7.34 -7.29
N LEU A 196 17.96 -8.64 -7.30
CA LEU A 196 18.47 -9.34 -6.12
C LEU A 196 19.85 -8.83 -5.71
N VAL A 197 20.80 -8.70 -6.64
CA VAL A 197 22.15 -8.17 -6.35
C VAL A 197 22.08 -6.74 -5.81
N LEU A 198 21.27 -5.88 -6.44
CA LEU A 198 21.04 -4.51 -5.99
C LEU A 198 20.43 -4.48 -4.59
N SER A 199 19.46 -5.34 -4.31
CA SER A 199 18.82 -5.43 -2.99
C SER A 199 19.77 -5.88 -1.89
N VAL A 200 20.68 -6.82 -2.17
CA VAL A 200 21.74 -7.21 -1.24
C VAL A 200 22.70 -6.04 -0.98
N GLY A 201 23.13 -5.34 -2.04
CA GLY A 201 24.01 -4.18 -1.93
C GLY A 201 23.40 -3.06 -1.07
N ILE A 202 22.15 -2.68 -1.35
CA ILE A 202 21.41 -1.68 -0.57
C ILE A 202 21.22 -2.17 0.87
N GLY A 203 20.86 -3.44 1.06
CA GLY A 203 20.67 -4.00 2.39
C GLY A 203 21.94 -4.01 3.24
N ILE A 204 23.11 -4.24 2.64
CA ILE A 204 24.41 -4.12 3.31
C ILE A 204 24.71 -2.66 3.67
N ILE A 205 24.44 -1.72 2.76
CA ILE A 205 24.61 -0.28 3.03
C ILE A 205 23.68 0.17 4.16
N GLU A 206 22.42 -0.27 4.16
CA GLU A 206 21.45 -0.01 5.22
C GLU A 206 21.92 -0.59 6.55
N ALA A 207 22.39 -1.84 6.56
CA ALA A 207 22.94 -2.49 7.75
C ALA A 207 24.15 -1.71 8.31
N ALA A 208 25.07 -1.29 7.45
CA ALA A 208 26.24 -0.50 7.85
C ALA A 208 25.82 0.87 8.41
N ALA A 209 24.89 1.56 7.73
CA ALA A 209 24.37 2.85 8.17
C ALA A 209 23.70 2.74 9.55
N LEU A 210 22.86 1.72 9.78
CA LEU A 210 22.23 1.46 11.07
C LEU A 210 23.24 1.06 12.15
N TYR A 211 24.21 0.20 11.82
CA TYR A 211 25.19 -0.31 12.79
C TYR A 211 26.16 0.78 13.27
N PHE A 212 26.77 1.52 12.34
CA PHE A 212 27.72 2.59 12.66
C PHE A 212 27.00 3.89 13.06
N GLY A 213 25.85 4.18 12.45
CA GLY A 213 25.03 5.36 12.74
C GLY A 213 24.11 5.23 13.96
N ALA A 214 24.06 4.06 14.62
CA ALA A 214 23.17 3.81 15.77
C ALA A 214 23.21 4.93 16.83
N GLY A 215 24.41 5.45 17.12
CA GLY A 215 24.55 6.53 18.10
C GLY A 215 23.93 7.85 17.64
N THR A 216 24.14 8.22 16.37
CA THR A 216 23.58 9.43 15.76
C THR A 216 22.06 9.36 15.68
N PHE A 217 21.51 8.21 15.29
CA PHE A 217 20.05 8.03 15.22
C PHE A 217 19.39 8.10 16.60
N LEU A 218 20.03 7.54 17.64
CA LEU A 218 19.51 7.66 19.01
C LEU A 218 19.55 9.11 19.52
N ASN A 219 20.59 9.86 19.18
CA ASN A 219 20.65 11.28 19.50
C ASN A 219 19.55 12.07 18.77
N LEU A 220 19.24 11.72 17.51
CA LEU A 220 18.15 12.33 16.74
C LEU A 220 16.77 12.03 17.36
N MET A 221 16.59 10.84 17.92
CA MET A 221 15.40 10.49 18.72
C MET A 221 15.34 11.23 20.07
N GLY A 222 16.35 12.04 20.40
CA GLY A 222 16.42 12.81 21.65
C GLY A 222 16.84 12.00 22.86
N ILE A 223 17.48 10.85 22.67
CA ILE A 223 18.02 10.05 23.77
C ILE A 223 19.42 10.56 24.13
N SER A 224 19.51 11.27 25.26
CA SER A 224 20.78 11.74 25.82
C SER A 224 21.71 10.59 26.19
N SER A 225 23.03 10.84 26.18
CA SER A 225 24.06 9.89 26.63
C SER A 225 23.90 9.47 28.10
N ALA A 226 23.27 10.32 28.92
CA ALA A 226 22.98 10.01 30.32
C ALA A 226 21.73 9.13 30.52
N SER A 227 20.93 8.92 29.47
CA SER A 227 19.70 8.13 29.58
C SER A 227 20.04 6.64 29.77
N PRO A 228 19.40 5.95 30.73
CA PRO A 228 19.59 4.51 30.92
C PRO A 228 19.18 3.70 29.68
N MET A 229 18.32 4.25 28.80
CA MET A 229 17.90 3.59 27.56
C MET A 229 19.00 3.51 26.50
N ARG A 230 20.02 4.37 26.58
CA ARG A 230 20.94 4.62 25.47
C ARG A 230 21.76 3.39 25.08
N ILE A 231 22.33 2.71 26.07
CA ILE A 231 23.16 1.51 25.88
C ILE A 231 22.33 0.32 25.37
N PRO A 232 21.23 -0.09 26.04
CA PRO A 232 20.39 -1.19 25.55
C PRO A 232 19.79 -0.90 24.17
N ALA A 233 19.31 0.32 23.91
CA ALA A 233 18.78 0.69 22.60
C ALA A 233 19.85 0.57 21.51
N GLN A 234 21.07 1.08 21.75
CA GLN A 234 22.17 1.00 20.78
C GLN A 234 22.58 -0.44 20.49
N ARG A 235 22.66 -1.29 21.51
CA ARG A 235 22.96 -2.72 21.34
C ARG A 235 21.88 -3.41 20.52
N PHE A 236 20.61 -3.18 20.86
CA PHE A 236 19.49 -3.74 20.13
C PHE A 236 19.47 -3.29 18.67
N LEU A 237 19.66 -2.00 18.40
CA LEU A 237 19.66 -1.45 17.05
C LEU A 237 20.81 -2.01 16.20
N LYS A 238 22.02 -2.09 16.76
CA LYS A 238 23.18 -2.68 16.09
C LYS A 238 22.96 -4.14 15.72
N LEU A 239 22.40 -4.94 16.64
CA LEU A 239 22.04 -6.32 16.34
C LEU A 239 20.98 -6.36 15.23
N ARG A 240 19.91 -5.58 15.39
CA ARG A 240 18.79 -5.54 14.45
C ARG A 240 19.21 -5.14 13.04
N ALA A 241 20.22 -4.28 12.91
CA ALA A 241 20.83 -3.88 11.64
C ALA A 241 21.34 -5.07 10.82
N LEU A 242 21.80 -6.15 11.46
CA LEU A 242 22.24 -7.37 10.78
C LEU A 242 21.08 -8.08 10.04
N GLY A 243 19.83 -7.81 10.42
CA GLY A 243 18.65 -8.31 9.71
C GLY A 243 18.25 -7.46 8.50
N ALA A 244 18.78 -6.24 8.35
CA ALA A 244 18.42 -5.35 7.23
C ALA A 244 18.62 -6.00 5.84
N PRO A 245 19.75 -6.69 5.55
CA PRO A 245 19.95 -7.31 4.23
C PRO A 245 18.86 -8.34 3.89
N ALA A 246 18.43 -9.13 4.86
CA ALA A 246 17.36 -10.10 4.69
C ALA A 246 16.00 -9.41 4.42
N VAL A 247 15.69 -8.33 5.14
CA VAL A 247 14.47 -7.54 4.93
C VAL A 247 14.43 -6.93 3.52
N VAL A 248 15.52 -6.27 3.11
CA VAL A 248 15.62 -5.61 1.79
C VAL A 248 15.48 -6.64 0.67
N LEU A 249 16.18 -7.77 0.79
CA LEU A 249 16.12 -8.86 -0.18
C LEU A 249 14.73 -9.50 -0.26
N SER A 250 14.10 -9.76 0.89
CA SER A 250 12.73 -10.27 0.95
C SER A 250 11.72 -9.30 0.32
N LEU A 251 11.91 -7.98 0.46
CA LEU A 251 11.05 -6.98 -0.17
C LEU A 251 11.24 -6.96 -1.69
N ALA A 252 12.48 -7.06 -2.19
CA ALA A 252 12.73 -7.17 -3.63
C ALA A 252 12.07 -8.42 -4.22
N ILE A 253 12.23 -9.58 -3.57
CA ILE A 253 11.60 -10.84 -4.00
C ILE A 253 10.06 -10.73 -3.97
N GLN A 254 9.49 -10.05 -2.98
CA GLN A 254 8.05 -9.75 -2.97
C GLN A 254 7.62 -8.93 -4.19
N GLY A 255 8.39 -7.92 -4.58
CA GLY A 255 8.15 -7.15 -5.81
C GLY A 255 8.17 -8.04 -7.05
N VAL A 256 9.15 -8.95 -7.13
CA VAL A 256 9.28 -9.94 -8.21
C VAL A 256 8.04 -10.86 -8.28
N PHE A 257 7.63 -11.45 -7.14
CA PHE A 257 6.45 -12.32 -7.08
C PHE A 257 5.15 -11.58 -7.43
N ARG A 258 5.00 -10.31 -7.01
CA ARG A 258 3.88 -9.46 -7.43
C ARG A 258 3.89 -9.21 -8.93
N GLY A 259 5.06 -9.02 -9.54
CA GLY A 259 5.22 -8.97 -10.99
C GLY A 259 4.75 -10.25 -11.68
N PHE A 260 5.03 -11.42 -11.09
CA PHE A 260 4.48 -12.72 -11.52
C PHE A 260 2.99 -12.93 -11.20
N LYS A 261 2.31 -11.95 -10.59
CA LYS A 261 0.94 -12.05 -10.09
C LYS A 261 0.74 -13.16 -9.03
N ASP A 262 1.81 -13.60 -8.38
CA ASP A 262 1.76 -14.55 -7.27
C ASP A 262 1.88 -13.82 -5.93
N THR A 263 0.74 -13.56 -5.30
CA THR A 263 0.68 -12.91 -3.98
C THR A 263 0.59 -13.91 -2.82
N LYS A 264 0.36 -15.19 -3.10
CA LYS A 264 0.15 -16.22 -2.06
C LYS A 264 1.49 -16.71 -1.50
N THR A 265 2.46 -16.96 -2.38
CA THR A 265 3.78 -17.45 -1.98
C THR A 265 4.48 -16.53 -0.98
N PRO A 266 4.51 -15.19 -1.17
CA PRO A 266 5.16 -14.32 -0.20
C PRO A 266 4.45 -14.27 1.14
N VAL A 267 3.11 -14.24 1.16
CA VAL A 267 2.32 -14.25 2.41
C VAL A 267 2.56 -15.54 3.20
N PHE A 268 2.63 -16.68 2.51
CA PHE A 268 2.95 -17.97 3.15
C PHE A 268 4.35 -17.97 3.79
N CYS A 269 5.37 -17.48 3.07
CA CYS A 269 6.74 -17.39 3.60
C CYS A 269 6.83 -16.44 4.81
N LEU A 270 6.17 -15.27 4.73
CA LEU A 270 6.06 -14.33 5.84
C LEU A 270 5.35 -14.95 7.05
N GLY A 271 4.30 -15.75 6.80
CA GLY A 271 3.59 -16.46 7.84
C GLY A 271 4.49 -17.43 8.61
N ILE A 272 5.24 -18.28 7.90
CA ILE A 272 6.21 -19.19 8.50
C ILE A 272 7.27 -18.44 9.31
N GLY A 273 7.83 -17.37 8.75
CA GLY A 273 8.84 -16.57 9.43
C GLY A 273 8.35 -15.93 10.71
N ASN A 274 7.19 -15.27 10.66
CA ASN A 274 6.60 -14.63 11.83
C ASN A 274 6.25 -15.65 12.93
N LEU A 275 5.71 -16.82 12.56
CA LEU A 275 5.47 -17.90 13.52
C LEU A 275 6.77 -18.44 14.13
N ALA A 276 7.82 -18.58 13.32
CA ALA A 276 9.15 -18.94 13.81
C ALA A 276 9.70 -17.90 14.78
N ALA A 277 9.51 -16.60 14.52
CA ALA A 277 9.90 -15.53 15.43
C ALA A 277 9.20 -15.67 16.79
N VAL A 278 7.87 -15.85 16.77
CA VAL A 278 7.05 -16.03 17.98
C VAL A 278 7.51 -17.24 18.80
N PHE A 279 7.91 -18.32 18.12
CA PHE A 279 8.47 -19.51 18.76
C PHE A 279 9.86 -19.25 19.37
N PHE A 280 10.72 -18.51 18.69
CA PHE A 280 12.09 -18.24 19.16
C PHE A 280 12.16 -17.22 20.31
N PHE A 281 11.21 -16.29 20.43
CA PHE A 281 11.22 -15.30 21.51
C PHE A 281 11.41 -15.90 22.90
N PRO A 282 10.53 -16.80 23.42
CA PRO A 282 10.69 -17.32 24.77
C PRO A 282 11.97 -18.15 24.94
N ILE A 283 12.40 -18.86 23.89
CA ILE A 283 13.60 -19.71 23.90
C ILE A 283 14.85 -18.85 24.04
N LEU A 284 15.05 -17.88 23.14
CA LEU A 284 16.25 -17.05 23.15
C LEU A 284 16.26 -16.07 24.33
N MET A 285 15.10 -15.51 24.69
CA MET A 285 15.02 -14.48 25.73
C MET A 285 15.15 -15.07 27.14
N TYR A 286 14.40 -16.14 27.46
CA TYR A 286 14.33 -16.69 28.82
C TYR A 286 15.15 -17.96 29.00
N VAL A 287 15.08 -18.92 28.08
CA VAL A 287 15.78 -20.21 28.25
C VAL A 287 17.29 -20.03 28.11
N PHE A 288 17.75 -19.29 27.10
CA PHE A 288 19.16 -18.94 26.93
C PHE A 288 19.60 -17.69 27.70
N GLY A 289 18.66 -17.00 28.38
CA GLY A 289 18.97 -15.82 29.20
C GLY A 289 19.53 -14.62 28.41
N LEU A 290 19.30 -14.54 27.09
CA LEU A 290 19.83 -13.45 26.26
C LEU A 290 19.03 -12.14 26.40
N GLY A 291 17.92 -12.15 27.14
CA GLY A 291 17.08 -10.96 27.37
C GLY A 291 16.66 -10.28 26.05
N VAL A 292 16.79 -8.95 25.97
CA VAL A 292 16.42 -8.17 24.77
C VAL A 292 17.27 -8.52 23.54
N THR A 293 18.52 -8.97 23.75
CA THR A 293 19.37 -9.47 22.66
C THR A 293 18.78 -10.72 22.03
N GLY A 294 18.16 -11.59 22.84
CA GLY A 294 17.42 -12.76 22.35
C GLY A 294 16.23 -12.38 21.46
N ALA A 295 15.53 -11.29 21.75
CA ALA A 295 14.45 -10.79 20.91
C ALA A 295 14.98 -10.32 19.53
N ALA A 296 16.06 -9.54 19.51
CA ALA A 296 16.68 -9.10 18.27
C ALA A 296 17.12 -10.29 17.40
N ILE A 297 17.80 -11.29 18.00
CA ILE A 297 18.24 -12.49 17.29
C ILE A 297 17.04 -13.28 16.74
N SER A 298 15.97 -13.44 17.53
CA SER A 298 14.75 -14.13 17.09
C SER A 298 14.18 -13.50 15.81
N THR A 299 14.11 -12.17 15.78
CA THR A 299 13.58 -11.39 14.65
C THR A 299 14.53 -11.40 13.44
N ILE A 300 15.85 -11.45 13.65
CA ILE A 300 16.84 -11.58 12.57
C ILE A 300 16.76 -12.97 11.96
N THR A 301 16.77 -14.02 12.80
CA THR A 301 16.67 -15.40 12.35
C THR A 301 15.40 -15.64 11.55
N SER A 302 14.26 -15.13 12.01
CA SER A 302 13.01 -15.25 11.25
C SER A 302 13.08 -14.56 9.88
N GLN A 303 13.69 -13.38 9.78
CA GLN A 303 13.87 -12.69 8.50
C GLN A 303 14.74 -13.47 7.52
N TYR A 304 15.80 -14.12 8.00
CA TYR A 304 16.59 -15.01 7.16
C TYR A 304 15.81 -16.25 6.75
N ILE A 305 14.99 -16.84 7.62
CA ILE A 305 14.08 -17.95 7.26
C ILE A 305 13.14 -17.51 6.14
N VAL A 306 12.48 -16.34 6.27
CA VAL A 306 11.61 -15.78 5.21
C VAL A 306 12.39 -15.64 3.91
N THR A 307 13.57 -15.03 3.97
CA THR A 307 14.39 -14.73 2.79
C THR A 307 14.81 -16.01 2.07
N ILE A 308 15.31 -16.99 2.81
CA ILE A 308 15.74 -18.28 2.26
C ILE A 308 14.54 -19.03 1.65
N ALA A 309 13.39 -19.05 2.34
CA ALA A 309 12.17 -19.65 1.81
C ALA A 309 11.71 -18.95 0.51
N MET A 310 11.72 -17.62 0.48
CA MET A 310 11.37 -16.84 -0.72
C MET A 310 12.33 -17.12 -1.89
N ILE A 311 13.64 -17.19 -1.64
CA ILE A 311 14.64 -17.55 -2.67
C ILE A 311 14.39 -18.98 -3.18
N TRP A 312 14.09 -19.93 -2.30
CA TRP A 312 13.80 -21.30 -2.68
C TRP A 312 12.59 -21.40 -3.61
N TYR A 313 11.49 -20.71 -3.29
CA TYR A 313 10.33 -20.64 -4.18
C TYR A 313 10.63 -19.88 -5.48
N LEU A 314 11.47 -18.85 -5.43
CA LEU A 314 11.85 -18.09 -6.62
C LEU A 314 12.68 -18.94 -7.59
N ASN A 315 13.66 -19.71 -7.09
CA ASN A 315 14.50 -20.60 -7.88
C ASN A 315 13.71 -21.75 -8.54
N LYS A 316 12.54 -22.10 -7.99
CA LYS A 316 11.62 -23.02 -8.67
C LYS A 316 10.96 -22.41 -9.91
N LYS A 317 10.77 -21.09 -9.95
CA LYS A 317 10.10 -20.38 -11.06
C LYS A 317 11.06 -19.80 -12.09
N THR A 318 12.28 -19.42 -11.69
CA THR A 318 13.26 -18.77 -12.58
C THR A 318 14.66 -19.33 -12.38
N VAL A 319 15.46 -19.36 -13.45
CA VAL A 319 16.90 -19.66 -13.33
C VAL A 319 17.62 -18.38 -12.93
N LEU A 320 18.24 -18.40 -11.74
CA LEU A 320 19.07 -17.31 -11.26
C LEU A 320 20.46 -17.41 -11.90
N LYS A 321 20.85 -16.45 -12.75
CA LYS A 321 22.23 -16.28 -13.27
C LYS A 321 22.77 -14.93 -12.84
N LEU A 322 24.08 -14.80 -12.59
CA LEU A 322 24.70 -13.51 -12.25
C LEU A 322 24.43 -12.47 -13.35
N PRO A 323 24.02 -11.23 -12.98
CA PRO A 323 23.62 -10.22 -13.94
C PRO A 323 24.83 -9.55 -14.62
N LYS A 324 24.62 -9.04 -15.84
CA LYS A 324 25.50 -8.04 -16.49
C LYS A 324 24.95 -6.65 -16.17
N MET A 325 25.79 -5.73 -15.72
CA MET A 325 25.40 -4.46 -15.08
C MET A 325 25.07 -3.31 -16.08
N GLU A 326 24.86 -3.58 -17.36
CA GLU A 326 24.88 -2.53 -18.40
C GLU A 326 23.53 -1.86 -18.74
N ASP A 327 22.38 -2.34 -18.28
CA ASP A 327 21.06 -1.79 -18.67
C ASP A 327 20.26 -1.15 -17.50
N LEU A 328 20.88 -0.21 -16.76
CA LEU A 328 20.22 0.46 -15.63
C LEU A 328 19.73 1.88 -15.98
N HIS A 329 18.48 1.99 -16.44
CA HIS A 329 17.82 3.28 -16.65
C HIS A 329 16.93 3.65 -15.44
N PHE A 330 17.48 4.42 -14.49
CA PHE A 330 16.84 4.80 -13.22
C PHE A 330 15.86 5.99 -13.33
N GLU A 331 15.93 6.76 -14.40
CA GLU A 331 15.43 8.15 -14.43
C GLU A 331 13.93 8.28 -14.71
N GLY A 332 13.32 7.30 -15.38
CA GLY A 332 11.90 7.35 -15.80
C GLY A 332 10.88 7.00 -14.70
N TYR A 333 11.26 6.13 -13.74
CA TYR A 333 10.31 5.51 -12.80
C TYR A 333 10.23 6.16 -11.42
N LEU A 334 11.26 6.94 -11.05
CA LEU A 334 11.29 7.70 -9.79
C LEU A 334 10.18 8.76 -9.73
N LYS A 335 9.68 9.23 -10.89
CA LYS A 335 8.70 10.31 -11.00
C LYS A 335 7.26 9.89 -10.62
N SER A 336 6.86 8.64 -10.87
CA SER A 336 5.55 8.11 -10.46
C SER A 336 5.57 7.47 -9.07
N GLY A 337 6.69 6.85 -8.67
CA GLY A 337 6.87 6.32 -7.31
C GLY A 337 7.07 7.40 -6.26
N GLY A 338 7.59 8.58 -6.65
CA GLY A 338 7.91 9.70 -5.76
C GLY A 338 6.75 10.22 -4.92
N PHE A 339 5.52 10.26 -5.45
CA PHE A 339 4.36 10.71 -4.69
C PHE A 339 3.95 9.71 -3.61
N LEU A 340 3.88 8.41 -3.94
CA LEU A 340 3.60 7.37 -2.93
C LEU A 340 4.73 7.24 -1.90
N LEU A 341 5.97 7.49 -2.32
CA LEU A 341 7.13 7.60 -1.45
C LEU A 341 6.97 8.74 -0.44
N GLY A 342 6.71 9.96 -0.91
CA GLY A 342 6.51 11.14 -0.07
C GLY A 342 5.36 10.94 0.92
N ARG A 343 4.25 10.33 0.48
CA ARG A 343 3.12 9.92 1.32
C ARG A 343 3.55 9.00 2.46
N THR A 344 4.23 7.91 2.12
CA THR A 344 4.61 6.88 3.10
C THR A 344 5.63 7.43 4.08
N LEU A 345 6.61 8.20 3.60
CA LEU A 345 7.60 8.85 4.44
C LEU A 345 6.97 9.87 5.39
N ALA A 346 5.99 10.66 4.95
CA ALA A 346 5.28 11.58 5.82
C ALA A 346 4.58 10.83 6.97
N ALA A 347 3.86 9.75 6.66
CA ALA A 347 3.17 8.96 7.68
C ALA A 347 4.13 8.30 8.68
N VAL A 348 5.18 7.64 8.18
CA VAL A 348 6.17 6.96 9.04
C VAL A 348 6.94 8.00 9.85
N ALA A 349 7.34 9.13 9.27
CA ALA A 349 8.04 10.20 9.99
C ALA A 349 7.19 10.76 11.14
N THR A 350 5.87 10.95 10.96
CA THR A 350 4.99 11.41 12.03
C THR A 350 4.92 10.41 13.19
N VAL A 351 4.83 9.11 12.91
CA VAL A 351 4.82 8.05 13.95
C VAL A 351 6.20 7.88 14.61
N THR A 352 7.28 8.01 13.85
CA THR A 352 8.64 8.01 14.40
C THR A 352 8.87 9.23 15.29
N LEU A 353 8.35 10.39 14.90
CA LEU A 353 8.41 11.60 15.71
C LEU A 353 7.62 11.46 17.01
N SER A 354 6.44 10.83 16.99
CA SER A 354 5.69 10.55 18.22
C SER A 354 6.50 9.64 19.16
N THR A 355 7.17 8.62 18.61
CA THR A 355 8.09 7.75 19.38
C THR A 355 9.25 8.55 19.97
N SER A 356 9.87 9.44 19.18
CA SER A 356 10.95 10.33 19.63
C SER A 356 10.50 11.22 20.80
N MET A 357 9.30 11.81 20.69
CA MET A 357 8.74 12.64 21.76
C MET A 357 8.41 11.83 23.01
N ALA A 358 7.89 10.60 22.86
CA ALA A 358 7.67 9.70 23.99
C ALA A 358 8.98 9.27 24.66
N ALA A 359 10.02 8.97 23.89
CA ALA A 359 11.34 8.59 24.40
C ALA A 359 11.97 9.69 25.27
N ARG A 360 11.73 10.96 24.93
CA ARG A 360 12.21 12.12 25.71
C ARG A 360 11.53 12.27 27.07
N GLN A 361 10.36 11.66 27.28
CA GLN A 361 9.68 11.63 28.58
C GLN A 361 10.24 10.57 29.54
N GLY A 362 11.20 9.77 29.09
CA GLY A 362 11.89 8.77 29.90
C GLY A 362 11.42 7.33 29.63
N PRO A 363 12.09 6.34 30.25
CA PRO A 363 11.92 4.92 29.92
C PRO A 363 10.51 4.40 30.22
N ILE A 364 9.96 4.73 31.39
CA ILE A 364 8.63 4.24 31.82
C ILE A 364 7.53 4.76 30.89
N ALA A 365 7.58 6.05 30.55
CA ALA A 365 6.63 6.67 29.63
C ALA A 365 6.75 6.09 28.20
N MET A 366 7.98 5.85 27.72
CA MET A 366 8.22 5.26 26.42
C MET A 366 7.78 3.79 26.35
N ALA A 367 7.96 3.01 27.42
CA ALA A 367 7.46 1.64 27.51
C ALA A 367 5.92 1.60 27.43
N ALA A 368 5.24 2.49 28.16
CA ALA A 368 3.79 2.62 28.09
C ALA A 368 3.33 3.06 26.69
N HIS A 369 4.04 4.01 26.07
CA HIS A 369 3.79 4.44 24.70
C HIS A 369 3.91 3.27 23.72
N GLN A 370 4.94 2.43 23.85
CA GLN A 370 5.16 1.28 22.97
C GLN A 370 4.00 0.28 23.04
N ILE A 371 3.49 -0.02 24.24
CA ILE A 371 2.32 -0.92 24.41
C ILE A 371 1.08 -0.31 23.72
N CYS A 372 0.77 0.94 24.03
CA CYS A 372 -0.38 1.64 23.45
C CYS A 372 -0.28 1.73 21.93
N LEU A 373 0.88 2.10 21.40
CA LEU A 373 1.11 2.24 19.96
C LEU A 373 1.00 0.88 19.25
N GLN A 374 1.54 -0.20 19.82
CA GLN A 374 1.47 -1.52 19.21
C GLN A 374 0.04 -2.03 19.13
N VAL A 375 -0.76 -1.89 20.19
CA VAL A 375 -2.17 -2.29 20.19
C VAL A 375 -2.99 -1.40 19.22
N TRP A 376 -2.70 -0.11 19.20
CA TRP A 376 -3.34 0.84 18.29
C TRP A 376 -3.04 0.53 16.80
N LEU A 377 -1.79 0.23 16.45
CA LEU A 377 -1.42 -0.17 15.08
C LEU A 377 -2.03 -1.52 14.70
N SER A 378 -2.04 -2.48 15.63
CA SER A 378 -2.58 -3.81 15.36
C SER A 378 -4.09 -3.80 15.14
N SER A 379 -4.83 -3.00 15.91
CA SER A 379 -6.27 -2.78 15.70
C SER A 379 -6.56 -2.03 14.39
N SER A 380 -5.70 -1.08 14.02
CA SER A 380 -5.81 -0.33 12.76
C SER A 380 -5.72 -1.22 11.51
N LEU A 381 -5.08 -2.39 11.60
CA LEU A 381 -4.96 -3.33 10.49
C LEU A 381 -6.32 -3.86 10.00
N LEU A 382 -7.30 -4.01 10.90
CA LEU A 382 -8.64 -4.44 10.50
C LEU A 382 -9.27 -3.41 9.55
N ALA A 383 -9.08 -2.12 9.84
CA ALA A 383 -9.56 -1.06 8.97
C ALA A 383 -8.79 -1.01 7.64
N ASP A 384 -7.48 -1.27 7.65
CA ASP A 384 -6.66 -1.34 6.44
C ASP A 384 -7.09 -2.49 5.51
N ALA A 385 -7.38 -3.66 6.08
CA ALA A 385 -7.90 -4.80 5.32
C ALA A 385 -9.29 -4.51 4.70
N GLN A 386 -10.18 -3.86 5.46
CA GLN A 386 -11.48 -3.44 4.94
C GLN A 386 -11.34 -2.37 3.84
N ALA A 387 -10.41 -1.42 4.01
CA ALA A 387 -10.09 -0.40 3.01
C ALA A 387 -9.55 -1.01 1.71
N SER A 388 -8.67 -2.02 1.81
CA SER A 388 -8.12 -2.76 0.67
C SER A 388 -9.21 -3.51 -0.11
N ALA A 389 -10.15 -4.15 0.60
CA ALA A 389 -11.31 -4.80 -0.03
C ALA A 389 -12.20 -3.77 -0.78
N GLY A 390 -12.50 -2.63 -0.14
CA GLY A 390 -13.25 -1.54 -0.77
C GLY A 390 -12.54 -0.96 -2.00
N GLN A 391 -11.22 -0.78 -1.92
CA GLN A 391 -10.37 -0.32 -3.03
C GLN A 391 -10.52 -1.23 -4.26
N ALA A 392 -10.48 -2.56 -4.09
CA ALA A 392 -10.59 -3.52 -5.19
C ALA A 392 -11.97 -3.47 -5.88
N LEU A 393 -13.05 -3.39 -5.09
CA LEU A 393 -14.42 -3.29 -5.59
C LEU A 393 -14.66 -1.97 -6.34
N ILE A 394 -14.15 -0.86 -5.81
CA ILE A 394 -14.25 0.46 -6.47
C ILE A 394 -13.44 0.47 -7.76
N ALA A 395 -12.19 -0.01 -7.76
CA ALA A 395 -11.37 -0.05 -8.97
C ALA A 395 -12.05 -0.82 -10.11
N THR A 396 -12.69 -1.94 -9.79
CA THR A 396 -13.42 -2.77 -10.75
C THR A 396 -14.71 -2.09 -11.23
N SER A 397 -15.49 -1.48 -10.33
CA SER A 397 -16.77 -0.84 -10.69
C SER A 397 -16.57 0.49 -11.41
N PHE A 398 -15.53 1.24 -11.02
CA PHE A 398 -15.15 2.52 -11.62
C PHE A 398 -14.60 2.35 -13.03
N SER A 399 -13.74 1.34 -13.26
CA SER A 399 -13.26 1.01 -14.62
C SER A 399 -14.39 0.58 -15.56
N LYS A 400 -15.42 -0.10 -15.05
CA LYS A 400 -16.67 -0.42 -15.78
C LYS A 400 -17.63 0.77 -15.91
N ARG A 401 -17.27 1.96 -15.43
CA ARG A 401 -18.11 3.18 -15.39
C ARG A 401 -19.46 2.99 -14.68
N ASN A 402 -19.57 1.99 -13.80
CA ASN A 402 -20.78 1.77 -13.01
C ASN A 402 -20.76 2.64 -11.75
N TYR A 403 -20.99 3.94 -11.93
CA TYR A 403 -20.92 4.94 -10.86
C TYR A 403 -21.98 4.74 -9.76
N SER A 404 -23.14 4.16 -10.11
CA SER A 404 -24.17 3.81 -9.13
C SER A 404 -23.64 2.77 -8.14
N ARG A 405 -22.98 1.72 -8.64
CA ARG A 405 -22.35 0.71 -7.79
C ARG A 405 -21.17 1.26 -7.00
N VAL A 406 -20.36 2.15 -7.59
CA VAL A 406 -19.28 2.83 -6.85
C VAL A 406 -19.84 3.63 -5.67
N LYS A 407 -20.96 4.35 -5.87
CA LYS A 407 -21.65 5.09 -4.81
C LYS A 407 -22.11 4.16 -3.69
N GLU A 408 -22.73 3.04 -4.02
CA GLU A 408 -23.16 2.02 -3.06
C GLU A 408 -21.99 1.46 -2.25
N ILE A 409 -20.90 1.05 -2.92
CA ILE A 409 -19.69 0.53 -2.27
C ILE A 409 -19.10 1.57 -1.33
N THR A 410 -19.00 2.84 -1.76
CA THR A 410 -18.45 3.92 -0.93
C THR A 410 -19.24 4.13 0.35
N PHE A 411 -20.56 4.29 0.27
CA PHE A 411 -21.39 4.51 1.46
C PHE A 411 -21.41 3.28 2.37
N TYR A 412 -21.46 2.08 1.78
CA TYR A 412 -21.43 0.86 2.54
C TYR A 412 -20.09 0.68 3.28
N ALA A 413 -18.95 0.89 2.60
CA ALA A 413 -17.63 0.80 3.19
C ALA A 413 -17.42 1.81 4.33
N LEU A 414 -17.91 3.05 4.17
CA LEU A 414 -17.87 4.07 5.23
C LEU A 414 -18.73 3.68 6.43
N LYS A 415 -19.95 3.18 6.19
CA LYS A 415 -20.88 2.72 7.24
C LYS A 415 -20.29 1.54 8.01
N THR A 416 -19.84 0.49 7.32
CA THR A 416 -19.21 -0.67 7.97
C THR A 416 -17.92 -0.27 8.66
N GLY A 417 -17.16 0.66 8.10
CA GLY A 417 -15.96 1.23 8.71
C GLY A 417 -16.18 1.87 10.06
N LEU A 418 -17.19 2.74 10.11
CA LEU A 418 -17.59 3.39 11.35
C LEU A 418 -18.07 2.36 12.38
N ILE A 419 -18.87 1.37 11.96
CA ILE A 419 -19.32 0.29 12.84
C ILE A 419 -18.12 -0.50 13.39
N THR A 420 -17.17 -0.89 12.54
CA THR A 420 -15.95 -1.59 12.94
C THR A 420 -15.12 -0.75 13.92
N GLY A 421 -14.91 0.53 13.63
CA GLY A 421 -14.16 1.43 14.51
C GLY A 421 -14.83 1.67 15.87
N VAL A 422 -16.16 1.84 15.91
CA VAL A 422 -16.93 1.94 17.15
C VAL A 422 -16.89 0.64 17.93
N SER A 423 -17.02 -0.51 17.26
CA SER A 423 -16.91 -1.83 17.88
C SER A 423 -15.53 -2.03 18.51
N LEU A 424 -14.46 -1.68 17.81
CA LEU A 424 -13.09 -1.71 18.33
C LEU A 424 -12.91 -0.75 19.51
N ALA A 425 -13.50 0.45 19.47
CA ALA A 425 -13.46 1.39 20.58
C ALA A 425 -14.10 0.79 21.85
N ILE A 426 -15.27 0.14 21.72
CA ILE A 426 -15.95 -0.50 22.87
C ILE A 426 -15.12 -1.70 23.38
N ILE A 427 -14.70 -2.60 22.49
CA ILE A 427 -13.94 -3.80 22.85
C ILE A 427 -12.64 -3.41 23.57
N LEU A 428 -11.87 -2.47 23.01
CA LEU A 428 -10.62 -2.01 23.61
C LEU A 428 -10.88 -1.19 24.88
N GLY A 429 -11.91 -0.33 24.91
CA GLY A 429 -12.27 0.41 26.11
C GLY A 429 -12.54 -0.48 27.32
N LEU A 430 -13.22 -1.62 27.10
CA LEU A 430 -13.55 -2.58 28.17
C LEU A 430 -12.40 -3.54 28.50
N SER A 431 -11.61 -3.96 27.50
CA SER A 431 -10.62 -5.02 27.67
C SER A 431 -9.18 -4.53 27.88
N PHE A 432 -8.83 -3.30 27.47
CA PHE A 432 -7.43 -2.86 27.38
C PHE A 432 -6.71 -2.84 28.73
N GLY A 433 -7.41 -2.51 29.82
CA GLY A 433 -6.82 -2.55 31.16
C GLY A 433 -6.36 -3.97 31.58
N THR A 434 -7.06 -5.01 31.13
CA THR A 434 -6.67 -6.41 31.34
C THR A 434 -5.62 -6.83 30.32
N LEU A 435 -5.80 -6.44 29.06
CA LEU A 435 -4.86 -6.73 27.97
C LEU A 435 -3.46 -6.19 28.25
N ALA A 436 -3.35 -5.00 28.85
CA ALA A 436 -2.09 -4.36 29.23
C ALA A 436 -1.23 -5.25 30.15
N LYS A 437 -1.85 -6.05 31.03
CA LYS A 437 -1.15 -6.98 31.92
C LYS A 437 -0.50 -8.16 31.19
N LEU A 438 -0.90 -8.44 29.95
CA LEU A 438 -0.20 -9.42 29.13
C LEU A 438 1.19 -8.92 28.75
N PHE A 439 1.33 -7.61 28.55
CA PHE A 439 2.58 -6.97 28.11
C PHE A 439 3.55 -6.68 29.24
N THR A 440 3.06 -6.31 30.43
CA THR A 440 3.95 -5.98 31.55
C THR A 440 3.27 -6.17 32.91
N ASN A 441 4.07 -6.45 33.93
CA ASN A 441 3.66 -6.52 35.33
C ASN A 441 4.09 -5.26 36.12
N ASP A 442 4.77 -4.31 35.47
CA ASP A 442 5.24 -3.09 36.09
C ASP A 442 4.06 -2.15 36.41
N ALA A 443 3.88 -1.85 37.70
CA ALA A 443 2.76 -1.04 38.17
C ALA A 443 2.82 0.41 37.66
N GLU A 444 4.01 0.99 37.52
CA GLU A 444 4.19 2.35 37.02
C GLU A 444 3.84 2.42 35.54
N VAL A 445 4.34 1.48 34.73
CA VAL A 445 3.98 1.40 33.30
C VAL A 445 2.48 1.19 33.14
N LEU A 446 1.88 0.28 33.90
CA LEU A 446 0.44 0.02 33.83
C LEU A 446 -0.39 1.26 34.23
N SER A 447 0.07 2.07 35.18
CA SER A 447 -0.61 3.31 35.55
C SER A 447 -0.69 4.30 34.39
N ILE A 448 0.39 4.40 33.60
CA ILE A 448 0.44 5.26 32.40
C ILE A 448 -0.38 4.65 31.26
N VAL A 449 -0.32 3.33 31.05
CA VAL A 449 -1.13 2.66 30.01
C VAL A 449 -2.63 2.88 30.23
N ARG A 450 -3.09 2.95 31.49
CA ARG A 450 -4.50 3.27 31.81
C ARG A 450 -4.93 4.65 31.31
N SER A 451 -4.06 5.67 31.38
CA SER A 451 -4.39 6.99 30.81
C SER A 451 -4.41 6.96 29.27
N GLY A 452 -3.66 6.03 28.67
CA GLY A 452 -3.65 5.76 27.23
C GLY A 452 -4.88 5.03 26.68
N VAL A 453 -5.78 4.51 27.54
CA VAL A 453 -7.01 3.81 27.10
C VAL A 453 -7.84 4.70 26.16
N LEU A 454 -8.01 5.98 26.50
CA LEU A 454 -8.77 6.93 25.68
C LEU A 454 -8.15 7.09 24.30
N PHE A 455 -6.83 7.23 24.22
CA PHE A 455 -6.12 7.28 22.94
C PHE A 455 -6.34 6.00 22.12
N VAL A 456 -6.08 4.83 22.72
CA VAL A 456 -6.12 3.55 22.00
C VAL A 456 -7.54 3.21 21.54
N SER A 457 -8.57 3.48 22.35
CA SER A 457 -9.96 3.12 22.07
C SER A 457 -10.72 4.21 21.32
N ALA A 458 -10.78 5.44 21.85
CA ALA A 458 -11.64 6.50 21.30
C ALA A 458 -11.14 7.03 19.95
N SER A 459 -9.87 6.82 19.60
CA SER A 459 -9.37 7.17 18.26
C SER A 459 -9.76 6.16 17.17
N GLN A 460 -10.16 4.93 17.51
CA GLN A 460 -10.44 3.86 16.53
C GLN A 460 -11.49 4.22 15.47
N PRO A 461 -12.62 4.88 15.77
CA PRO A 461 -13.58 5.28 14.75
C PRO A 461 -12.98 6.24 13.73
N ILE A 462 -12.18 7.19 14.19
CA ILE A 462 -11.49 8.17 13.35
C ILE A 462 -10.44 7.48 12.50
N THR A 463 -9.64 6.61 13.12
CA THR A 463 -8.61 5.83 12.44
C THR A 463 -9.22 4.95 11.35
N ALA A 464 -10.32 4.25 11.66
CA ALA A 464 -11.00 3.39 10.70
C ALA A 464 -11.48 4.16 9.46
N LEU A 465 -12.09 5.34 9.66
CA LEU A 465 -12.50 6.21 8.57
C LEU A 465 -11.29 6.71 7.76
N ALA A 466 -10.18 7.09 8.40
CA ALA A 466 -8.98 7.55 7.71
C ALA A 466 -8.40 6.48 6.76
N TYR A 467 -8.36 5.21 7.19
CA TYR A 467 -7.94 4.10 6.33
C TYR A 467 -8.91 3.87 5.17
N ILE A 468 -10.22 3.91 5.44
CA ILE A 468 -11.23 3.68 4.40
C ILE A 468 -11.17 4.77 3.35
N TYR A 469 -11.10 6.05 3.73
CA TYR A 469 -10.94 7.13 2.75
C TYR A 469 -9.73 6.92 1.84
N ASP A 470 -8.61 6.48 2.39
CA ASP A 470 -7.45 6.16 1.57
C ASP A 470 -7.72 5.02 0.57
N GLY A 471 -8.35 3.93 1.02
CA GLY A 471 -8.76 2.84 0.13
C GLY A 471 -9.73 3.30 -0.97
N LEU A 472 -10.69 4.17 -0.64
CA LEU A 472 -11.63 4.76 -1.60
C LEU A 472 -10.87 5.60 -2.66
N HIS A 473 -9.97 6.49 -2.24
CA HIS A 473 -9.18 7.33 -3.14
C HIS A 473 -8.25 6.51 -4.02
N TYR A 474 -7.67 5.45 -3.48
CA TYR A 474 -6.84 4.52 -4.24
C TYR A 474 -7.66 3.74 -5.26
N GLY A 475 -8.92 3.39 -4.93
CA GLY A 475 -9.83 2.69 -5.84
C GLY A 475 -10.16 3.49 -7.10
N VAL A 476 -10.20 4.83 -7.00
CA VAL A 476 -10.40 5.74 -8.14
C VAL A 476 -9.08 6.30 -8.71
N SER A 477 -7.93 5.77 -8.27
CA SER A 477 -6.59 6.18 -8.70
C SER A 477 -6.21 7.65 -8.43
N ASP A 478 -6.76 8.27 -7.38
CA ASP A 478 -6.45 9.66 -7.00
C ASP A 478 -5.17 9.77 -6.15
N PHE A 479 -4.09 9.15 -6.64
CA PHE A 479 -2.82 9.00 -5.91
C PHE A 479 -2.13 10.33 -5.62
N SER A 480 -2.21 11.29 -6.54
CA SER A 480 -1.61 12.62 -6.38
C SER A 480 -2.24 13.39 -5.22
N TYR A 481 -3.57 13.37 -5.12
CA TYR A 481 -4.25 13.97 -3.98
C TYR A 481 -3.87 13.26 -2.69
N ALA A 482 -3.95 11.92 -2.67
CA ALA A 482 -3.67 11.10 -1.50
C ALA A 482 -2.23 11.27 -0.98
N ALA A 483 -1.28 11.59 -1.86
CA ALA A 483 0.10 11.88 -1.49
C ALA A 483 0.27 13.30 -0.93
N CYS A 484 -0.19 14.31 -1.66
CA CYS A 484 -0.06 15.71 -1.24
C CYS A 484 -0.80 15.98 0.08
N SER A 485 -2.00 15.41 0.24
CA SER A 485 -2.80 15.55 1.46
C SER A 485 -2.09 14.91 2.66
N MET A 486 -1.55 13.70 2.52
CA MET A 486 -0.79 13.04 3.59
C MET A 486 0.47 13.80 3.98
N MET A 487 1.21 14.35 3.00
CA MET A 487 2.40 15.14 3.28
C MET A 487 2.06 16.41 4.08
N LEU A 488 0.98 17.11 3.70
CA LEU A 488 0.50 18.29 4.42
C LEU A 488 -0.01 17.93 5.83
N VAL A 489 -0.83 16.89 5.95
CA VAL A 489 -1.35 16.40 7.23
C VAL A 489 -0.22 15.94 8.15
N GLY A 490 0.74 15.20 7.62
CA GLY A 490 1.93 14.75 8.34
C GLY A 490 2.78 15.92 8.81
N ALA A 491 3.01 16.94 7.97
CA ALA A 491 3.75 18.14 8.36
C ALA A 491 3.04 18.91 9.49
N MET A 492 1.74 19.18 9.36
CA MET A 492 0.96 19.88 10.38
C MET A 492 0.91 19.11 11.71
N SER A 493 0.71 17.79 11.65
CA SER A 493 0.69 16.93 12.84
C SER A 493 2.06 16.84 13.50
N SER A 494 3.13 16.87 12.70
CA SER A 494 4.52 16.87 13.20
C SER A 494 4.86 18.18 13.92
N VAL A 495 4.39 19.33 13.42
CA VAL A 495 4.53 20.62 14.12
C VAL A 495 3.81 20.58 15.47
N PHE A 496 2.59 20.04 15.51
CA PHE A 496 1.86 19.86 16.76
C PHE A 496 2.60 18.92 17.73
N LEU A 497 3.14 17.80 17.25
CA LEU A 497 3.92 16.85 18.05
C LEU A 497 5.22 17.44 18.59
N LEU A 498 5.84 18.42 17.93
CA LEU A 498 7.03 19.07 18.46
C LEU A 498 6.72 20.02 19.64
N TYR A 499 5.50 20.54 19.71
CA TYR A 499 5.09 21.50 20.74
C TYR A 499 4.31 20.86 21.89
N ALA A 500 3.23 20.12 21.58
CA ALA A 500 2.26 19.65 22.57
C ALA A 500 2.87 18.78 23.71
N PRO A 501 3.85 17.88 23.47
CA PRO A 501 4.44 17.07 24.53
C PRO A 501 5.24 17.87 25.57
N SER A 502 5.72 19.07 25.21
CA SER A 502 6.39 19.97 26.17
C SER A 502 5.42 20.55 27.21
N VAL A 503 4.14 20.63 26.87
CA VAL A 503 3.08 21.20 27.72
C VAL A 503 2.28 20.11 28.44
N PHE A 504 1.89 19.06 27.70
CA PHE A 504 0.97 18.02 28.18
C PHE A 504 1.63 16.66 28.40
N GLY A 505 2.97 16.57 28.30
CA GLY A 505 3.69 15.32 28.47
C GLY A 505 3.32 14.27 27.44
N LEU A 506 3.20 13.01 27.87
CA LEU A 506 2.86 11.89 26.99
C LEU A 506 1.46 12.00 26.36
N ALA A 507 0.50 12.63 27.04
CA ALA A 507 -0.83 12.86 26.49
C ALA A 507 -0.78 13.75 25.24
N GLY A 508 0.16 14.70 25.17
CA GLY A 508 0.40 15.52 23.98
C GLY A 508 0.85 14.70 22.77
N VAL A 509 1.61 13.62 22.99
CA VAL A 509 2.04 12.69 21.93
C VAL A 509 0.83 11.94 21.35
N TRP A 510 -0.03 11.42 22.21
CA TRP A 510 -1.24 10.71 21.80
C TRP A 510 -2.27 11.63 21.14
N ALA A 511 -2.40 12.86 21.63
CA ALA A 511 -3.22 13.89 20.98
C ALA A 511 -2.69 14.18 19.56
N GLY A 512 -1.38 14.24 19.37
CA GLY A 512 -0.78 14.46 18.04
C GLY A 512 -1.02 13.32 17.06
N LEU A 513 -0.96 12.05 17.51
CA LEU A 513 -1.32 10.90 16.68
C LEU A 513 -2.83 10.86 16.37
N THR A 514 -3.67 11.24 17.32
CA THR A 514 -5.12 11.35 17.11
C THR A 514 -5.44 12.47 16.13
N LEU A 515 -4.77 13.62 16.25
CA LEU A 515 -4.87 14.74 15.31
C LEU A 515 -4.44 14.30 13.91
N PHE A 516 -3.34 13.54 13.79
CA PHE A 516 -2.89 13.00 12.51
C PHE A 516 -3.96 12.15 11.82
N MET A 517 -4.60 11.22 12.55
CA MET A 517 -5.70 10.43 11.98
C MET A 517 -6.95 11.26 11.72
N GLY A 518 -7.28 12.22 12.59
CA GLY A 518 -8.41 13.13 12.41
C GLY A 518 -8.28 14.00 11.16
N MET A 519 -7.13 14.64 10.99
CA MET A 519 -6.82 15.45 9.81
C MET A 519 -6.81 14.61 8.53
N ARG A 520 -6.31 13.38 8.60
CA ARG A 520 -6.33 12.43 7.47
C ARG A 520 -7.76 12.04 7.08
N ALA A 521 -8.63 11.77 8.05
CA ALA A 521 -10.05 11.52 7.81
C ALA A 521 -10.78 12.75 7.23
N VAL A 522 -10.50 13.95 7.75
CA VAL A 522 -11.07 15.21 7.26
C VAL A 522 -10.63 15.49 5.82
N ALA A 523 -9.35 15.32 5.49
CA ALA A 523 -8.85 15.46 4.12
C ALA A 523 -9.59 14.50 3.17
N GLY A 524 -9.71 13.22 3.55
CA GLY A 524 -10.47 12.23 2.79
C GLY A 524 -11.92 12.64 2.55
N TYR A 525 -12.62 13.09 3.60
CA TYR A 525 -13.98 13.59 3.50
C TYR A 525 -14.11 14.81 2.57
N ILE A 526 -13.22 15.81 2.72
CA ILE A 526 -13.22 17.01 1.87
C ILE A 526 -13.08 16.62 0.40
N ARG A 527 -12.20 15.66 0.08
CA ARG A 527 -12.01 15.21 -1.29
C ARG A 527 -13.20 14.41 -1.83
N LEU A 528 -13.85 13.63 -0.97
CA LEU A 528 -15.07 12.92 -1.33
C LEU A 528 -16.24 13.90 -1.59
N ALA A 529 -16.27 15.01 -0.87
CA ALA A 529 -17.26 16.08 -0.99
C ALA A 529 -16.91 17.16 -2.04
N ASP A 530 -15.82 17.02 -2.79
CA ASP A 530 -15.43 17.98 -3.82
C ASP A 530 -16.17 17.73 -5.15
N LYS A 531 -16.99 18.70 -5.58
CA LYS A 531 -17.75 18.65 -6.84
C LYS A 531 -16.86 18.53 -8.07
N ASN A 532 -15.66 19.11 -7.98
CA ASN A 532 -14.70 19.20 -9.09
C ASN A 532 -13.70 18.03 -9.10
N GLY A 533 -13.80 17.13 -8.11
CA GLY A 533 -12.97 15.96 -7.94
C GLY A 533 -13.46 14.73 -8.73
N PRO A 534 -12.77 13.59 -8.58
CA PRO A 534 -13.15 12.33 -9.24
C PRO A 534 -14.52 11.79 -8.76
N TRP A 535 -15.07 12.37 -7.69
CA TRP A 535 -16.31 11.98 -7.04
C TRP A 535 -17.54 12.81 -7.44
N TRP A 536 -17.48 13.56 -8.55
CA TRP A 536 -18.56 14.43 -9.03
C TRP A 536 -19.94 13.75 -9.07
N PHE A 537 -19.99 12.45 -9.36
CA PHE A 537 -21.23 11.65 -9.46
C PHE A 537 -21.89 11.37 -8.10
N LEU A 538 -21.19 11.50 -6.97
CA LEU A 538 -21.80 11.32 -5.65
C LEU A 538 -22.84 12.42 -5.34
N GLN A 539 -22.67 13.58 -5.96
CA GLN A 539 -23.48 14.78 -5.72
C GLN A 539 -24.51 15.05 -6.81
N ALA A 540 -24.55 14.21 -7.85
CA ALA A 540 -25.64 14.24 -8.81
C ALA A 540 -26.93 13.84 -8.06
N ILE A 541 -27.81 14.81 -7.86
CA ILE A 541 -29.17 14.59 -7.37
C ILE A 541 -29.84 13.65 -8.38
N PRO A 542 -30.47 12.54 -7.96
CA PRO A 542 -31.23 11.70 -8.89
C PRO A 542 -32.28 12.58 -9.57
N ALA A 543 -32.28 12.59 -10.91
CA ALA A 543 -33.17 13.41 -11.74
C ALA A 543 -34.65 12.99 -11.67
N THR A 544 -35.09 12.33 -10.59
CA THR A 544 -36.47 11.86 -10.38
C THR A 544 -37.33 12.83 -9.58
N GLU A 545 -36.82 14.01 -9.22
CA GLU A 545 -37.60 15.06 -8.53
C GLU A 545 -37.82 16.33 -9.36
N ILE A 546 -37.67 16.26 -10.69
CA ILE A 546 -38.27 17.25 -11.59
C ILE A 546 -39.56 16.62 -12.13
N ALA A 547 -40.53 16.43 -11.23
CA ALA A 547 -41.90 16.25 -11.64
C ALA A 547 -42.32 17.53 -12.36
N VAL A 548 -42.48 17.42 -13.68
CA VAL A 548 -43.17 18.41 -14.50
C VAL A 548 -44.50 18.72 -13.81
N PRO A 549 -44.81 19.97 -13.47
CA PRO A 549 -46.18 20.30 -13.13
C PRO A 549 -46.98 20.18 -14.42
N GLN A 550 -47.70 19.07 -14.58
CA GLN A 550 -48.88 19.03 -15.43
C GLN A 550 -49.93 19.93 -14.77
N GLN A 551 -50.25 21.05 -15.42
CA GLN A 551 -51.49 21.84 -15.34
C GLN A 551 -51.22 23.14 -16.12
N THR A 552 -51.96 23.54 -17.15
CA THR A 552 -53.35 23.27 -17.58
C THR A 552 -53.48 23.43 -19.09
#